data_AF-A0A835U871-F1
#
_entry.id   AF-A0A835U871-F1
#
_cell.length_a   1.000
_cell.length_b   1.000
_cell.length_c   1.000
_cell.angle_alpha   90.00
_cell.angle_beta   90.00
_cell.angle_gamma   90.00
#
_symmetry.space_group_name_H-M   'P 1'
#
loop_
_entity.id
_entity.type
_entity.pdbx_description
1 polymer ?
#
loop_
_entity_poly.entity_id
_entity_poly.type
_entity_poly.pdbx_seq_one_letter_code
_entity_poly.pdbx_strand_id
1 'polypeptide(L)'
;MQEVAHIAKGQDHGNAVSLLRATVPATGATNGSGNPKQDEESMLILQETSTDAAGSLVVYAPVDAPAISLVMNGGDSSYVALLPSGFAILPDGRGGAVDGSLLTVAFQILVTNLSTAELTVQSVDTVKNLISCTVHKIKSALRCDN
;
A
#
# COMPACT_ATOMS: atom_id res chain seq x y z
N MET A 1 11.44 4.02 -3.28
CA MET A 1 11.10 2.79 -2.53
C MET A 1 12.26 1.83 -2.65
N GLN A 2 12.61 1.16 -1.56
CA GLN A 2 13.72 0.20 -1.50
C GLN A 2 13.17 -1.15 -1.02
N GLU A 3 13.44 -2.23 -1.74
CA GLU A 3 13.10 -3.57 -1.24
C GLU A 3 14.08 -3.99 -0.14
N VAL A 4 13.54 -4.44 0.99
CA VAL A 4 14.29 -4.83 2.19
C VAL A 4 14.35 -6.34 2.33
N ALA A 5 13.26 -7.02 1.97
CA ALA A 5 13.16 -8.47 1.98
C ALA A 5 12.21 -8.94 0.86
N HIS A 6 12.47 -10.13 0.34
CA HIS A 6 11.69 -10.73 -0.75
C HIS A 6 11.62 -12.25 -0.58
N ILE A 7 10.42 -12.79 -0.70
CA ILE A 7 10.14 -14.23 -0.66
C ILE A 7 9.35 -14.56 -1.92
N ALA A 8 9.98 -15.29 -2.85
CA ALA A 8 9.31 -15.79 -4.05
C ALA A 8 8.28 -16.88 -3.68
N LYS A 9 7.15 -16.89 -4.39
CA LYS A 9 6.07 -17.88 -4.23
C LYS A 9 5.87 -18.66 -5.53
N GLY A 10 6.16 -19.96 -5.52
CA GLY A 10 5.89 -20.84 -6.67
C GLY A 10 6.82 -20.62 -7.86
N GLN A 11 6.36 -20.98 -9.07
CA GLN A 11 7.16 -20.92 -10.31
C GLN A 11 7.08 -19.58 -11.05
N ASP A 12 5.99 -18.82 -10.87
CA ASP A 12 5.82 -17.53 -11.52
C ASP A 12 6.70 -16.47 -10.84
N HIS A 13 7.61 -15.90 -11.61
CA HIS A 13 8.62 -14.96 -11.11
C HIS A 13 8.03 -13.65 -10.56
N GLY A 14 6.75 -13.36 -10.86
CA GLY A 14 6.03 -12.19 -10.33
C GLY A 14 5.35 -12.43 -8.98
N ASN A 15 5.26 -13.68 -8.52
CA ASN A 15 4.56 -14.03 -7.30
C ASN A 15 5.51 -13.95 -6.12
N ALA A 16 5.26 -13.00 -5.21
CA ALA A 16 6.16 -12.74 -4.11
C ALA A 16 5.46 -12.11 -2.91
N VAL A 17 6.13 -12.20 -1.77
CA VAL A 17 5.91 -11.33 -0.62
C VAL A 17 7.16 -10.46 -0.46
N SER A 18 7.01 -9.15 -0.61
CA SER A 18 8.07 -8.17 -0.46
C SER A 18 7.81 -7.27 0.75
N LEU A 19 8.88 -6.93 1.45
CA LEU A 19 8.88 -5.85 2.43
C LEU A 19 9.59 -4.65 1.80
N LEU A 20 8.84 -3.60 1.53
CA LEU A 20 9.32 -2.39 0.88
C LEU A 20 9.48 -1.27 1.90
N ARG A 21 10.57 -0.51 1.81
CA ARG A 21 10.79 0.70 2.57
C ARG A 21 10.37 1.91 1.75
N ALA A 22 9.41 2.67 2.27
CA ALA A 22 9.00 3.94 1.72
C ALA A 22 9.75 5.06 2.45
N THR A 23 10.62 5.76 1.73
CA THR A 23 11.25 6.98 2.22
C THR A 23 10.27 8.13 2.02
N VAL A 24 9.71 8.66 3.10
CA VAL A 24 8.96 9.91 3.05
C VAL A 24 9.99 11.04 3.11
N PRO A 25 10.13 11.89 2.08
CA PRO A 25 11.00 13.04 2.18
C PRO A 25 10.50 13.93 3.32
N ALA A 26 11.32 14.14 4.34
CA ALA A 26 11.00 14.98 5.48
C ALA A 26 10.59 16.37 4.96
N THR A 27 9.30 16.70 5.07
CA THR A 27 8.82 18.06 4.84
C THR A 27 9.50 18.96 5.86
N GLY A 28 10.35 19.86 5.38
CA GLY A 28 11.31 20.60 6.18
C GLY A 28 10.73 21.27 7.43
N ALA A 29 11.34 20.97 8.56
CA ALA A 29 11.45 21.88 9.69
C ALA A 29 12.93 21.98 10.05
N THR A 30 13.65 22.85 9.36
CA THR A 30 14.99 23.30 9.76
C THR A 30 14.85 24.18 10.99
N ASN A 31 14.86 23.58 12.19
CA ASN A 31 15.18 24.31 13.40
C ASN A 31 16.65 24.03 13.74
N GLY A 32 17.47 25.08 13.62
CA GLY A 32 18.90 25.01 13.87
C GLY A 32 19.21 24.60 15.30
N SER A 33 19.69 23.38 15.46
CA SER A 33 20.54 22.96 16.58
C SER A 33 21.18 21.62 16.20
N GLY A 34 22.50 21.54 16.31
CA GLY A 34 23.30 20.41 15.82
C GLY A 34 22.96 19.09 16.52
N ASN A 35 22.25 18.23 15.82
CA ASN A 35 22.48 16.79 15.72
C ASN A 35 21.50 16.20 14.69
N PRO A 36 21.96 15.69 13.53
CA PRO A 36 21.07 15.00 12.62
C PRO A 36 20.91 13.56 13.13
N LYS A 37 20.09 13.35 14.17
CA LYS A 37 19.41 12.06 14.28
C LYS A 37 18.25 12.15 13.31
N GLN A 38 18.56 11.77 12.07
CA GLN A 38 17.62 11.58 11.00
C GLN A 38 16.80 10.35 11.38
N ASP A 39 15.86 10.51 12.30
CA ASP A 39 14.78 9.55 12.51
C ASP A 39 13.89 9.70 11.27
N GLU A 40 14.36 9.16 10.14
CA GLU A 40 13.53 8.93 8.99
C GLU A 40 12.40 8.05 9.49
N GLU A 41 11.20 8.63 9.61
CA GLU A 41 9.97 7.90 9.90
C GLU A 41 9.69 7.00 8.70
N SER A 42 10.42 5.88 8.68
CA SER A 42 10.51 4.97 7.57
C SER A 42 9.32 4.03 7.65
N MET A 43 8.28 4.35 6.90
CA MET A 43 7.15 3.44 6.71
C MET A 43 7.61 2.21 5.94
N LEU A 44 7.25 1.02 6.45
CA LEU A 44 7.39 -0.22 5.72
C LEU A 44 6.06 -0.55 5.03
N ILE A 45 6.13 -1.25 3.91
CA ILE A 45 4.97 -1.76 3.19
C ILE A 45 5.20 -3.26 3.04
N LEU A 46 4.34 -4.05 3.68
CA LEU A 46 4.26 -5.47 3.42
C LEU A 46 3.39 -5.67 2.18
N GLN A 47 3.96 -6.12 1.09
CA GLN A 47 3.27 -6.29 -0.18
C GLN A 47 3.26 -7.77 -0.59
N GLU A 48 2.09 -8.28 -0.91
CA GLU A 48 1.87 -9.53 -1.59
C GLU A 48 1.51 -9.26 -3.05
N THR A 49 2.13 -10.01 -3.96
CA THR A 49 1.77 -10.05 -5.37
C THR A 49 1.54 -11.48 -5.79
N SER A 50 0.48 -11.68 -6.58
CA SER A 50 0.14 -12.98 -7.16
C SER A 50 -0.52 -12.81 -8.51
N THR A 51 -0.08 -13.61 -9.47
CA THR A 51 -0.59 -13.71 -10.82
C THR A 51 -0.79 -15.19 -11.14
N ASP A 52 -1.91 -15.50 -11.78
CA ASP A 52 -2.24 -16.81 -12.32
C ASP A 52 -3.09 -16.66 -13.59
N ALA A 53 -3.67 -17.77 -14.08
CA ALA A 53 -4.52 -17.76 -15.26
C ALA A 53 -5.84 -16.97 -15.10
N ALA A 54 -6.29 -16.71 -13.86
CA ALA A 54 -7.50 -15.95 -13.59
C ALA A 54 -7.26 -14.44 -13.53
N GLY A 55 -6.05 -14.01 -13.17
CA GLY A 55 -5.69 -12.60 -13.17
C GLY A 55 -4.46 -12.28 -12.32
N SER A 56 -4.34 -11.02 -11.94
CA SER A 56 -3.27 -10.52 -11.08
C SER A 56 -3.82 -9.76 -9.89
N LEU A 57 -3.13 -9.83 -8.76
CA LEU A 57 -3.49 -9.21 -7.49
C LEU A 57 -2.25 -8.59 -6.87
N VAL A 58 -2.42 -7.37 -6.38
CA VAL A 58 -1.46 -6.70 -5.48
C VAL A 58 -2.21 -6.32 -4.22
N VAL A 59 -1.81 -6.88 -3.08
CA VAL A 59 -2.30 -6.52 -1.75
C VAL A 59 -1.13 -6.00 -0.95
N TYR A 60 -1.32 -4.92 -0.22
CA TYR A 60 -0.29 -4.37 0.63
C TYR A 60 -0.88 -3.83 1.92
N ALA A 61 -0.09 -3.85 2.98
CA ALA A 61 -0.41 -3.20 4.25
C ALA A 61 0.78 -2.31 4.65
N PRO A 62 0.54 -1.02 4.93
CA PRO A 62 1.57 -0.21 5.54
C PRO A 62 1.79 -0.67 6.98
N VAL A 63 3.04 -0.65 7.42
CA VAL A 63 3.45 -1.03 8.77
C VAL A 63 4.47 -0.05 9.30
N ASP A 64 4.33 0.30 10.57
CA ASP A 64 5.29 1.15 11.26
C ASP A 64 6.56 0.36 11.60
N ALA A 65 7.73 0.88 11.19
CA ALA A 65 9.01 0.18 11.36
C ALA A 65 9.39 -0.01 12.85
N PRO A 66 9.29 1.02 13.72
CA PRO A 66 9.39 0.85 15.16
C PRO A 66 8.48 -0.26 15.72
N ALA A 67 7.20 -0.29 15.31
CA ALA A 67 6.26 -1.31 15.77
C ALA A 67 6.68 -2.73 15.38
N ILE A 68 7.17 -2.94 14.15
CA ILE A 68 7.71 -4.23 13.72
C ILE A 68 8.97 -4.61 14.50
N SER A 69 9.88 -3.67 14.71
CA SER A 69 11.10 -3.91 15.49
C SER A 69 10.77 -4.33 16.93
N LEU A 70 9.78 -3.69 17.55
CA LEU A 70 9.32 -4.06 18.89
C LEU A 70 8.81 -5.50 18.93
N VAL A 71 7.96 -5.89 17.98
CA VAL A 71 7.44 -7.27 17.90
C VAL A 71 8.54 -8.28 17.62
N MET A 72 9.49 -7.98 16.73
CA MET A 72 10.63 -8.85 16.43
C MET A 72 11.53 -9.08 17.65
N ASN A 73 11.57 -8.14 18.59
CA ASN A 73 12.29 -8.27 19.86
C ASN A 73 11.46 -8.93 20.98
N GLY A 74 10.31 -9.52 20.64
CA GLY A 74 9.44 -10.22 21.60
C GLY A 74 8.46 -9.31 22.34
N GLY A 75 8.23 -8.09 21.86
CA GLY A 75 7.22 -7.17 22.39
C GLY A 75 5.78 -7.53 21.98
N ASP A 76 4.83 -6.74 22.45
CA ASP A 76 3.40 -6.93 22.19
C ASP A 76 3.01 -6.53 20.75
N SER A 77 2.32 -7.42 20.04
CA SER A 77 1.82 -7.18 18.68
C SER A 77 0.41 -6.59 18.62
N SER A 78 -0.27 -6.43 19.76
CA SER A 78 -1.66 -5.96 19.81
C SER A 78 -1.87 -4.55 19.23
N TYR A 79 -0.82 -3.73 19.21
CA TYR A 79 -0.84 -2.36 18.71
C TYR A 79 -0.41 -2.22 17.24
N VAL A 80 0.00 -3.31 16.58
CA VAL A 80 0.39 -3.26 15.17
C VAL A 80 -0.86 -3.19 14.30
N ALA A 81 -1.17 -2.00 13.80
CA ALA A 81 -2.25 -1.82 12.84
C ALA A 81 -1.81 -2.30 11.45
N LEU A 82 -2.45 -3.35 10.94
CA LEU A 82 -2.36 -3.77 9.54
C LEU A 82 -3.66 -3.37 8.85
N LEU A 83 -3.54 -2.52 7.82
CA LEU A 83 -4.68 -2.05 7.04
C LEU A 83 -4.50 -2.48 5.57
N PRO A 84 -4.86 -3.72 5.22
CA PRO A 84 -4.75 -4.23 3.86
C PRO A 84 -5.50 -3.35 2.86
N SER A 85 -4.80 -2.97 1.81
CA SER A 85 -5.34 -2.27 0.65
C SER A 85 -4.71 -2.88 -0.61
N GLY A 86 -5.31 -2.67 -1.77
CA GLY A 86 -4.80 -3.30 -2.97
C GLY A 86 -5.74 -3.22 -4.16
N PHE A 87 -5.40 -3.98 -5.18
CA PHE A 87 -6.20 -4.09 -6.39
C PHE A 87 -6.01 -5.43 -7.09
N ALA A 88 -7.07 -5.87 -7.76
CA ALA A 88 -7.08 -7.02 -8.65
C ALA A 88 -7.29 -6.56 -10.09
N ILE A 89 -6.58 -7.20 -11.02
CA ILE A 89 -6.66 -6.99 -12.46
C ILE A 89 -7.11 -8.32 -13.08
N LEU A 90 -8.30 -8.31 -13.66
CA LEU A 90 -8.88 -9.46 -14.34
C LEU A 90 -9.10 -9.15 -15.82
N PRO A 91 -9.07 -10.15 -16.72
CA PRO A 91 -9.48 -9.96 -18.10
C PRO A 91 -10.96 -9.52 -18.17
N ASP A 92 -11.33 -8.64 -19.11
CA ASP A 92 -12.72 -8.16 -19.29
C ASP A 92 -13.67 -9.24 -19.83
N GLY A 93 -13.16 -10.45 -20.12
CA GLY A 93 -13.97 -11.62 -20.49
C GLY A 93 -14.65 -11.53 -21.87
N ARG A 94 -14.43 -10.44 -22.62
CA ARG A 94 -14.94 -10.25 -23.98
C ARG A 94 -13.97 -10.90 -24.96
N GLY A 95 -14.31 -12.08 -25.48
CA GLY A 95 -13.47 -12.86 -26.41
C GLY A 95 -13.28 -12.24 -27.81
N GLY A 96 -12.80 -11.01 -27.92
CA GLY A 96 -12.52 -10.30 -29.17
C GLY A 96 -11.23 -9.47 -29.11
N ALA A 97 -10.71 -9.07 -30.27
CA ALA A 97 -9.37 -8.48 -30.50
C ALA A 97 -9.05 -7.15 -29.81
N VAL A 98 -9.94 -6.63 -28.95
CA VAL A 98 -9.73 -5.47 -28.08
C VAL A 98 -9.84 -5.94 -26.63
N ASP A 99 -8.74 -6.45 -26.10
CA ASP A 99 -8.70 -7.01 -24.75
C ASP A 99 -8.57 -5.87 -23.72
N GLY A 100 -9.64 -5.67 -22.94
CA GLY A 100 -9.66 -4.74 -21.81
C GLY A 100 -9.36 -5.47 -20.50
N SER A 101 -9.25 -4.71 -19.41
CA SER A 101 -9.12 -5.31 -18.07
C SER A 101 -10.12 -4.69 -17.10
N LEU A 102 -10.67 -5.53 -16.23
CA LEU A 102 -11.45 -5.11 -15.09
C LEU A 102 -10.49 -4.88 -13.91
N LEU A 103 -10.39 -3.62 -13.48
CA LEU A 103 -9.63 -3.22 -12.30
C LEU A 103 -10.57 -3.08 -11.10
N THR A 104 -10.36 -3.87 -10.06
CA THR A 104 -11.07 -3.76 -8.78
C THR A 104 -10.10 -3.25 -7.73
N VAL A 105 -10.40 -2.14 -7.06
CA VAL A 105 -9.56 -1.53 -6.03
C VAL A 105 -10.26 -1.62 -4.68
N ALA A 106 -9.54 -2.01 -3.64
CA ALA A 106 -10.04 -2.09 -2.27
C ALA A 106 -9.10 -1.34 -1.31
N PHE A 107 -9.70 -0.58 -0.38
CA PHE A 107 -8.96 0.13 0.65
C PHE A 107 -9.52 -0.18 2.03
N GLN A 108 -8.63 -0.41 2.97
CA GLN A 108 -8.94 -0.35 4.39
C GLN A 108 -8.25 0.86 4.99
N ILE A 109 -9.02 1.78 5.57
CA ILE A 109 -8.51 3.06 6.08
C ILE A 109 -9.03 3.22 7.51
N LEU A 110 -8.11 3.41 8.44
CA LEU A 110 -8.43 3.77 9.82
C LEU A 110 -8.45 5.28 9.95
N VAL A 111 -9.63 5.86 10.08
CA VAL A 111 -9.81 7.32 10.24
C VAL A 111 -9.64 7.74 11.71
N THR A 112 -9.97 6.85 12.64
CA THR A 112 -9.99 7.11 14.08
C THR A 112 -10.05 5.79 14.84
N ASN A 113 -9.42 5.74 16.02
CA ASN A 113 -9.46 4.59 16.93
C ASN A 113 -10.47 4.80 18.09
N LEU A 114 -11.24 5.89 18.06
CA LEU A 114 -12.28 6.18 19.05
C LEU A 114 -13.60 5.52 18.66
N SER A 115 -14.15 4.70 19.56
CA SER A 115 -15.41 3.96 19.32
C SER A 115 -16.64 4.83 19.10
N THR A 116 -16.56 6.14 19.40
CA THR A 116 -17.64 7.12 19.28
C THR A 116 -17.48 8.06 18.10
N ALA A 117 -16.42 7.89 17.29
CA ALA A 117 -16.15 8.84 16.22
C ALA A 117 -17.02 8.52 14.99
N GLU A 118 -17.75 9.54 14.54
CA GLU A 118 -18.60 9.46 13.37
C GLU A 118 -17.80 9.74 12.09
N LEU A 119 -18.22 9.14 10.97
CA LEU A 119 -17.69 9.46 9.65
C LEU A 119 -18.08 10.89 9.27
N THR A 120 -17.09 11.77 9.18
CA THR A 120 -17.32 13.16 8.76
C THR A 120 -17.38 13.28 7.23
N VAL A 121 -18.07 14.31 6.73
CA VAL A 121 -18.08 14.64 5.29
C VAL A 121 -16.66 14.85 4.75
N GLN A 122 -15.77 15.46 5.54
CA GLN A 122 -14.37 15.65 5.18
C GLN A 122 -13.61 14.32 5.02
N SER A 123 -13.90 13.33 5.87
CA SER A 123 -13.34 11.98 5.75
C SER A 123 -13.81 11.31 4.45
N VAL A 124 -15.08 11.47 4.08
CA VAL A 124 -15.63 10.94 2.82
C VAL A 124 -14.95 11.57 1.60
N ASP A 125 -14.77 12.90 1.61
CA ASP A 125 -14.07 13.60 0.52
C ASP A 125 -12.61 13.15 0.39
N THR A 126 -11.93 12.91 1.52
CA THR A 126 -10.56 12.40 1.54
C THR A 126 -10.48 11.01 0.90
N VAL A 127 -11.39 10.09 1.28
CA VAL A 127 -11.44 8.74 0.70
C VAL A 127 -11.76 8.79 -0.80
N LYS A 128 -12.72 9.62 -1.21
CA LYS A 128 -13.05 9.83 -2.62
C LYS A 128 -11.85 10.30 -3.42
N ASN A 129 -11.11 11.27 -2.91
CA ASN A 129 -9.91 11.81 -3.57
C ASN A 129 -8.81 10.75 -3.64
N LEU A 130 -8.63 9.93 -2.60
CA LEU A 130 -7.67 8.83 -2.58
C LEU A 130 -7.99 7.77 -3.65
N ILE A 131 -9.26 7.35 -3.75
CA ILE A 131 -9.71 6.38 -4.76
C ILE A 131 -9.48 6.96 -6.16
N SER A 132 -9.92 8.20 -6.40
CA SER A 132 -9.77 8.87 -7.70
C SER A 132 -8.30 8.99 -8.10
N CYS A 133 -7.44 9.44 -7.18
CA CYS A 133 -6.00 9.55 -7.40
C CYS A 133 -5.36 8.18 -7.70
N THR A 134 -5.77 7.12 -6.99
CA THR A 134 -5.22 5.77 -7.20
C THR A 134 -5.61 5.24 -8.57
N VAL A 135 -6.88 5.34 -8.96
CA VAL A 135 -7.34 4.93 -10.29
C VAL A 135 -6.60 5.69 -11.38
N HIS A 136 -6.41 7.01 -11.21
CA HIS A 136 -5.66 7.81 -12.17
C HIS A 136 -4.19 7.36 -12.27
N LYS A 137 -3.51 7.14 -11.14
CA LYS A 137 -2.12 6.67 -11.14
C LYS A 137 -1.97 5.30 -11.79
N ILE A 138 -2.91 4.39 -11.55
CA ILE A 138 -2.91 3.07 -12.20
C ILE A 138 -3.11 3.24 -13.72
N LYS A 139 -4.08 4.03 -14.16
CA LYS A 139 -4.31 4.31 -15.58
C LYS A 139 -3.06 4.89 -16.25
N SER A 140 -2.43 5.90 -15.65
CA SER A 140 -1.23 6.52 -16.19
C SER A 140 -0.04 5.56 -16.21
N ALA A 141 0.13 4.71 -15.19
CA ALA A 141 1.17 3.68 -15.17
C ALA A 141 0.97 2.63 -16.27
N LEU A 142 -0.28 2.29 -16.58
CA LEU A 142 -0.66 1.39 -17.67
C LEU A 142 -0.78 2.09 -19.03
N ARG A 143 -0.54 3.41 -19.09
CA ARG A 143 -0.67 4.24 -20.30
C ARG A 143 -2.07 4.16 -20.93
N CYS A 144 -3.10 4.04 -20.09
CA CYS A 144 -4.51 4.02 -20.47
C CYS A 144 -5.14 5.43 -20.44
N ASP A 145 -4.34 6.47 -20.68
CA ASP A 145 -4.81 7.85 -20.74
C ASP A 145 -5.52 8.03 -22.10
N ASN A 146 -6.86 7.98 -22.10
CA ASN A 146 -7.69 8.41 -23.24
C ASN A 146 -7.79 9.93 -23.27
#